data_AF-A0A484CFU8-F1
#
_entry.id   AF-A0A484CFU8-F1
#
_cell.length_a   1.000
_cell.length_b   1.000
_cell.length_c   1.000
_cell.angle_alpha   90.00
_cell.angle_beta   90.00
_cell.angle_gamma   90.00
#
_symmetry.space_group_name_H-M   'P 1'
#
loop_
_entity.id
_entity.type
_entity.pdbx_description
1 polymer ?
#
loop_
_entity_poly.entity_id
_entity_poly.type
_entity_poly.pdbx_seq_one_letter_code
_entity_poly.pdbx_strand_id
1 'polypeptide(L)'
;MSDIQDKSSIKVIFNSVAPAQPGGTPPPPYSAAATSATLNDSSSLSSAGSSFDTDILSSPESTSLRSTPWPIVFPMPRFAYDTQLQLDRANAAFKETGALLNPDTKPKSAILDGLAETIVKYKVYLSDREFDEVAEALVTTHPCLKEPGSVTGYGGWKTSLKYKLANYRTKL
;
A
#
# COMPACT_ATOMS: atom_id res chain seq x y z
N MET A 1 22.34 -27.91 -37.61
CA MET A 1 22.36 -26.44 -37.77
C MET A 1 21.27 -25.90 -36.86
N SER A 2 21.67 -25.32 -35.74
CA SER A 2 20.75 -24.74 -34.76
C SER A 2 21.05 -23.26 -34.67
N ASP A 3 20.35 -22.50 -35.52
CA ASP A 3 20.27 -21.06 -35.47
C ASP A 3 18.81 -20.74 -35.17
N ILE A 4 18.56 -19.96 -34.12
CA ILE A 4 17.65 -18.81 -34.14
C ILE A 4 17.85 -18.04 -32.83
N GLN A 5 18.56 -16.94 -33.02
CA GLN A 5 18.66 -15.76 -32.21
C GLN A 5 17.40 -14.93 -32.44
N ASP A 6 16.74 -14.45 -31.37
CA ASP A 6 15.93 -13.23 -31.50
C ASP A 6 16.04 -12.33 -30.26
N LYS A 7 16.46 -11.09 -30.53
CA LYS A 7 16.60 -9.98 -29.59
C LYS A 7 15.33 -9.15 -29.67
N SER A 8 14.36 -9.40 -28.79
CA SER A 8 13.19 -8.53 -28.70
C SER A 8 13.57 -7.19 -28.04
N SER A 9 13.40 -6.09 -28.79
CA SER A 9 13.65 -4.71 -28.35
C SER A 9 12.38 -4.09 -27.79
N ILE A 10 12.47 -3.47 -26.61
CA ILE A 10 11.36 -2.76 -25.97
C ILE A 10 11.36 -1.29 -26.44
N LYS A 11 10.23 -0.81 -26.96
CA LYS A 11 9.97 0.61 -27.25
C LYS A 11 9.03 1.18 -26.19
N VAL A 12 9.45 2.26 -25.53
CA VAL A 12 8.64 3.03 -24.57
C VAL A 12 8.00 4.20 -25.30
N ILE A 13 6.68 4.34 -25.23
CA ILE A 13 5.93 5.47 -25.76
C ILE A 13 5.37 6.25 -24.57
N PHE A 14 5.77 7.52 -24.43
CA PHE A 14 5.22 8.44 -23.45
C PHE A 14 4.13 9.29 -24.11
N ASN A 15 2.87 9.09 -23.74
CA ASN A 15 1.77 9.98 -24.10
C ASN A 15 1.62 11.04 -22.99
N SER A 16 2.09 12.26 -23.26
CA SER A 16 1.76 13.44 -22.46
C SER A 16 0.43 14.00 -22.98
N VAL A 17 -0.57 14.13 -22.10
CA VAL A 17 -1.81 14.84 -22.41
C VAL A 17 -1.96 16.03 -21.47
N ALA A 18 -1.83 17.23 -22.03
CA ALA A 18 -2.12 18.50 -21.39
C ALA A 18 -3.62 18.79 -21.46
N PRO A 19 -4.28 19.25 -20.39
CA PRO A 19 -5.68 19.64 -20.45
C PRO A 19 -5.80 21.11 -20.91
N ALA A 20 -6.46 21.30 -22.06
CA ALA A 20 -6.93 22.60 -22.53
C ALA A 20 -8.15 23.06 -21.71
N GLN A 21 -8.11 24.30 -21.23
CA GLN A 21 -9.28 25.01 -20.68
C GLN A 21 -10.27 25.41 -21.78
N PRO A 22 -11.56 25.59 -21.41
CA PRO A 22 -12.24 26.80 -21.86
C PRO A 22 -13.17 27.45 -20.80
N GLY A 23 -12.95 28.74 -20.56
CA GLY A 23 -13.96 29.81 -20.48
C GLY A 23 -15.02 29.83 -19.36
N GLY A 24 -15.02 30.91 -18.55
CA GLY A 24 -16.26 31.58 -18.12
C GLY A 24 -16.38 32.06 -16.65
N THR A 25 -16.09 33.36 -16.42
CA THR A 25 -16.73 34.29 -15.44
C THR A 25 -16.47 34.17 -13.91
N PRO A 26 -16.59 35.28 -13.13
CA PRO A 26 -15.63 35.73 -12.09
C PRO A 26 -16.16 35.60 -10.63
N PRO A 27 -15.40 35.98 -9.57
CA PRO A 27 -15.65 35.59 -8.18
C PRO A 27 -16.61 36.56 -7.44
N PRO A 28 -17.18 36.10 -6.32
CA PRO A 28 -16.91 36.80 -5.06
C PRO A 28 -16.69 35.81 -3.90
N PRO A 29 -16.05 36.24 -2.80
CA PRO A 29 -16.86 36.78 -1.73
C PRO A 29 -16.28 38.04 -1.08
N TYR A 30 -17.21 38.87 -0.66
CA TYR A 30 -17.05 39.89 0.36
C TYR A 30 -16.39 39.28 1.61
N SER A 31 -15.33 39.91 2.09
CA SER A 31 -15.24 40.36 3.49
C SER A 31 -14.07 41.34 3.61
N ALA A 32 -14.45 42.59 3.89
CA ALA A 32 -13.56 43.67 4.23
C ALA A 32 -13.02 43.49 5.65
N ALA A 33 -11.76 43.87 5.87
CA ALA A 33 -11.36 44.70 7.00
C ALA A 33 -9.95 45.24 6.74
N ALA A 34 -9.87 46.56 6.63
CA ALA A 34 -8.62 47.29 6.65
C ALA A 34 -8.02 47.26 8.06
N THR A 35 -6.71 47.09 8.15
CA THR A 35 -5.91 47.73 9.21
C THR A 35 -4.45 47.82 8.77
N SER A 36 -4.00 49.06 8.77
CA SER A 36 -2.64 49.60 8.65
C SER A 36 -1.60 48.93 9.55
N ALA A 37 -0.37 48.78 9.02
CA ALA A 37 0.85 48.92 9.81
C ALA A 37 2.04 49.25 8.89
N THR A 38 2.38 50.54 8.81
CA THR A 38 3.74 51.03 8.56
C THR A 38 4.51 51.06 9.89
N LEU A 39 5.85 50.88 9.81
CA LEU A 39 6.96 51.26 10.73
C LEU A 39 8.01 50.12 10.67
N ASN A 40 9.11 50.24 9.91
CA ASN A 40 10.40 50.87 10.28
C ASN A 40 10.82 50.49 11.73
N ASP A 41 11.92 49.81 12.00
CA ASP A 41 13.30 50.26 11.82
C ASP A 41 14.28 49.16 12.29
N SER A 42 15.41 49.03 11.57
CA SER A 42 16.77 48.68 12.01
C SER A 42 17.00 47.77 13.23
N SER A 43 17.80 46.72 13.03
CA SER A 43 19.21 46.76 13.49
C SER A 43 19.94 45.46 13.12
N SER A 44 20.98 45.59 12.31
CA SER A 44 22.04 44.59 12.14
C SER A 44 22.87 44.51 13.42
N LEU A 45 23.08 43.30 13.92
CA LEU A 45 24.11 43.01 14.92
C LEU A 45 24.77 41.69 14.53
N SER A 46 25.96 41.82 13.97
CA SER A 46 26.90 40.73 13.74
C SER A 46 27.20 40.02 15.05
N SER A 47 27.19 38.68 15.05
CA SER A 47 27.97 37.92 16.03
C SER A 47 28.62 36.74 15.31
N ALA A 48 29.90 36.92 15.03
CA ALA A 48 30.82 35.84 14.72
C ALA A 48 30.99 35.01 15.99
N GLY A 49 30.71 33.71 15.92
CA GLY A 49 30.78 32.87 17.10
C GLY A 49 30.66 31.39 16.79
N SER A 50 31.82 30.79 16.51
CA SER A 50 32.11 29.37 16.72
C SER A 50 31.35 28.36 15.84
N SER A 51 32.03 27.92 14.79
CA SER A 51 31.73 26.65 14.12
C SER A 51 32.07 25.51 15.09
N PHE A 52 31.05 25.02 15.81
CA PHE A 52 31.14 23.74 16.49
C PHE A 52 30.89 22.67 15.44
N ASP A 53 31.96 22.02 15.01
CA ASP A 53 31.90 20.76 14.27
C ASP A 53 31.41 19.70 15.27
N THR A 54 30.08 19.56 15.37
CA THR A 54 29.52 18.36 15.95
C THR A 54 29.37 17.38 14.82
N ASP A 55 30.27 16.38 14.77
CA ASP A 55 30.04 15.14 14.07
C ASP A 55 28.62 14.66 14.42
N ILE A 56 27.66 14.92 13.53
CA ILE A 56 26.35 14.29 13.62
C ILE A 56 26.61 12.83 13.29
N LEU A 57 26.90 12.07 14.34
CA LEU A 57 26.71 10.62 14.37
C LEU A 57 25.29 10.40 13.86
N SER A 58 25.18 10.14 12.56
CA SER A 58 23.96 9.71 11.92
C SER A 58 23.66 8.37 12.56
N SER A 59 22.90 8.37 13.64
CA SER A 59 22.42 7.17 14.30
C SER A 59 21.81 6.29 13.21
N PRO A 60 22.33 5.07 12.98
CA PRO A 60 21.70 4.17 12.03
C PRO A 60 20.33 3.84 12.60
N GLU A 61 19.31 4.36 11.92
CA GLU A 61 17.92 3.98 12.08
C GLU A 61 17.39 4.15 13.51
N SER A 62 17.03 5.39 13.86
CA SER A 62 15.94 5.58 14.81
C SER A 62 14.73 4.87 14.22
N THR A 63 14.46 3.65 14.67
CA THR A 63 13.22 2.93 14.42
C THR A 63 12.11 3.82 14.93
N SER A 64 11.55 4.61 14.00
CA SER A 64 10.38 5.43 14.24
C SER A 64 9.35 4.51 14.90
N LEU A 65 8.95 4.84 16.12
CA LEU A 65 7.89 4.14 16.88
C LEU A 65 6.51 4.29 16.20
N ARG A 66 6.48 4.62 14.91
CA ARG A 66 5.33 4.88 14.08
C ARG A 66 5.42 3.94 12.90
N SER A 67 4.37 3.13 12.74
CA SER A 67 3.87 2.59 11.47
C SER A 67 4.79 2.79 10.27
N THR A 68 5.40 1.68 9.83
CA THR A 68 6.17 1.66 8.58
C THR A 68 5.31 2.19 7.41
N PRO A 69 5.90 2.91 6.43
CA PRO A 69 5.15 3.41 5.29
C PRO A 69 4.49 2.25 4.53
N TRP A 70 3.31 2.51 3.95
CA TRP A 70 2.60 1.49 3.17
C TRP A 70 3.49 0.99 2.02
N PRO A 71 3.66 -0.33 1.85
CA PRO A 71 4.55 -0.87 0.85
C PRO A 71 3.97 -0.69 -0.56
N ILE A 72 4.85 -0.51 -1.55
CA ILE A 72 4.45 -0.44 -2.98
C ILE A 72 3.84 -1.77 -3.44
N VAL A 73 4.38 -2.89 -2.93
CA VAL A 73 3.85 -4.23 -3.12
C VAL A 73 3.67 -4.85 -1.75
N PHE A 74 2.44 -5.22 -1.41
CA PHE A 74 2.15 -5.81 -0.11
C PHE A 74 2.90 -7.15 0.06
N PRO A 75 3.78 -7.29 1.06
CA PRO A 75 4.50 -8.55 1.27
C PRO A 75 3.55 -9.59 1.86
N MET A 76 3.45 -10.74 1.22
CA MET A 76 2.59 -11.80 1.72
C MET A 76 3.14 -12.39 3.02
N PRO A 77 2.31 -12.50 4.09
CA PRO A 77 2.77 -13.06 5.34
C PRO A 77 3.05 -14.54 5.20
N ARG A 78 3.93 -15.03 6.08
CA ARG A 78 4.06 -16.45 6.32
C ARG A 78 2.92 -16.89 7.25
N PHE A 79 2.08 -17.79 6.77
CA PHE A 79 0.96 -18.32 7.55
C PHE A 79 1.44 -19.38 8.56
N ALA A 80 0.55 -19.75 9.48
CA ALA A 80 0.76 -20.89 10.37
C ALA A 80 1.04 -22.18 9.57
N TYR A 81 1.78 -23.12 10.16
CA TYR A 81 2.28 -24.30 9.46
C TYR A 81 1.17 -25.09 8.75
N ASP A 82 0.06 -25.39 9.43
CA ASP A 82 -1.07 -26.12 8.85
C ASP A 82 -1.72 -25.37 7.69
N THR A 83 -1.92 -24.06 7.83
CA THR A 83 -2.49 -23.20 6.79
C THR A 83 -1.57 -23.14 5.57
N GLN A 84 -0.26 -22.99 5.79
CA GLN A 84 0.74 -22.97 4.73
C GLN A 84 0.77 -24.31 3.97
N LEU A 85 0.73 -25.43 4.70
CA LEU A 85 0.70 -26.77 4.10
C LEU A 85 -0.56 -26.99 3.28
N GLN A 86 -1.71 -26.51 3.74
CA GLN A 86 -2.96 -26.59 2.99
C GLN A 86 -2.93 -25.71 1.72
N LEU A 87 -2.38 -24.50 1.82
CA LEU A 87 -2.20 -23.60 0.68
C LEU A 87 -1.26 -24.21 -0.37
N ASP A 88 -0.18 -24.85 0.07
CA ASP A 88 0.77 -25.51 -0.84
C ASP A 88 0.11 -26.68 -1.56
N ARG A 89 -0.58 -27.57 -0.83
CA ARG A 89 -1.33 -28.69 -1.41
C ARG A 89 -2.37 -28.19 -2.41
N ALA A 90 -3.11 -27.15 -2.05
CA ALA A 90 -4.13 -26.58 -2.91
C ALA A 90 -3.55 -25.89 -4.16
N ASN A 91 -2.45 -25.17 -4.02
CA ASN A 91 -1.72 -24.58 -5.14
C ASN A 91 -1.18 -25.67 -6.08
N ALA A 92 -0.66 -26.77 -5.55
CA ALA A 92 -0.21 -27.92 -6.36
C ALA A 92 -1.38 -28.53 -7.14
N ALA A 93 -2.51 -28.80 -6.46
CA ALA A 93 -3.73 -29.30 -7.11
C ALA A 93 -4.26 -28.33 -8.17
N PHE A 94 -4.24 -27.02 -7.90
CA PHE A 94 -4.65 -26.01 -8.87
C PHE A 94 -3.78 -26.05 -10.13
N LYS A 95 -2.46 -26.29 -10.01
CA LYS A 95 -1.57 -26.43 -11.17
C LYS A 95 -1.82 -27.70 -11.98
N GLU A 96 -2.26 -28.77 -11.32
CA GLU A 96 -2.50 -30.07 -11.96
C GLU A 96 -3.89 -30.17 -12.61
N THR A 97 -4.93 -29.75 -11.90
CA THR A 97 -6.34 -29.95 -12.30
C THR A 97 -7.12 -28.65 -12.49
N GLY A 98 -6.55 -27.49 -12.16
CA GLY A 98 -7.29 -26.22 -12.14
C GLY A 98 -8.29 -26.13 -10.99
N ALA A 99 -8.24 -27.07 -10.04
CA ALA A 99 -9.17 -27.12 -8.92
C ALA A 99 -8.95 -25.95 -7.95
N LEU A 100 -10.00 -25.17 -7.72
CA LEU A 100 -9.98 -24.07 -6.75
C LEU A 100 -10.20 -24.63 -5.33
N LEU A 101 -9.49 -24.05 -4.37
CA LEU A 101 -9.72 -24.33 -2.96
C LEU A 101 -10.91 -23.51 -2.50
N ASN A 102 -11.92 -24.18 -1.95
CA ASN A 102 -12.90 -23.52 -1.11
C ASN A 102 -12.45 -23.70 0.34
N PRO A 103 -11.69 -22.74 0.91
CA PRO A 103 -11.16 -22.90 2.26
C PRO A 103 -12.32 -22.95 3.25
N ASP A 104 -12.31 -23.98 4.11
CA ASP A 104 -13.20 -24.06 5.26
C ASP A 104 -13.07 -22.80 6.16
N THR A 105 -14.04 -22.59 7.05
CA THR A 105 -14.07 -21.44 7.96
C THR A 105 -12.77 -21.30 8.77
N LYS A 106 -12.17 -22.41 9.22
CA LYS A 106 -10.93 -22.40 10.02
C LYS A 106 -9.71 -21.88 9.25
N PRO A 107 -9.28 -22.49 8.13
CA PRO A 107 -8.11 -22.02 7.38
C PRO A 107 -8.34 -20.61 6.80
N LYS A 108 -9.57 -20.28 6.40
CA LYS A 108 -9.90 -18.90 5.99
C LYS A 108 -9.63 -17.89 7.10
N SER A 109 -10.05 -18.18 8.33
CA SER A 109 -9.75 -17.30 9.47
C SER A 109 -8.26 -17.11 9.67
N ALA A 110 -7.48 -18.20 9.66
CA ALA A 110 -6.04 -18.16 9.90
C ALA A 110 -5.28 -17.34 8.84
N ILE A 111 -5.70 -17.42 7.58
CA ILE A 111 -5.18 -16.56 6.50
C ILE A 111 -5.49 -15.09 6.82
N LEU A 112 -6.74 -14.78 7.16
CA LEU A 112 -7.16 -13.41 7.49
C LEU A 112 -6.46 -12.87 8.74
N ASP A 113 -6.17 -13.72 9.74
CA ASP A 113 -5.38 -13.37 10.93
C ASP A 113 -3.95 -12.97 10.53
N GLY A 114 -3.25 -13.80 9.76
CA GLY A 114 -1.87 -13.49 9.32
C GLY A 114 -1.78 -12.23 8.45
N LEU A 115 -2.81 -11.99 7.62
CA LEU A 115 -2.93 -10.74 6.85
C LEU A 115 -3.14 -9.56 7.78
N ALA A 116 -4.11 -9.63 8.71
CA ALA A 116 -4.39 -8.57 9.66
C ALA A 116 -3.14 -8.20 10.48
N GLU A 117 -2.44 -9.19 11.02
CA GLU A 117 -1.19 -9.00 11.78
C GLU A 117 -0.10 -8.29 10.98
N THR A 118 -0.01 -8.56 9.68
CA THR A 118 0.98 -7.92 8.82
C THR A 118 0.56 -6.51 8.44
N ILE A 119 -0.71 -6.31 8.13
CA ILE A 119 -1.29 -5.01 7.82
C ILE A 119 -1.10 -4.01 8.97
N VAL A 120 -1.38 -4.42 10.21
CA VAL A 120 -1.35 -3.52 11.37
C VAL A 120 0.06 -3.05 11.73
N LYS A 121 1.12 -3.73 11.26
CA LYS A 121 2.51 -3.26 11.35
C LYS A 121 2.77 -2.01 10.50
N TYR A 122 2.01 -1.86 9.41
CA TYR A 122 2.03 -0.69 8.55
C TYR A 122 0.96 0.30 9.00
N LYS A 123 -0.33 -0.06 8.95
CA LYS A 123 -1.44 0.85 9.25
C LYS A 123 -2.62 0.09 9.86
N VAL A 124 -3.23 0.68 10.89
CA VAL A 124 -4.47 0.16 11.51
C VAL A 124 -5.72 0.54 10.67
N TYR A 125 -5.64 1.63 9.93
CA TYR A 125 -6.74 2.18 9.14
C TYR A 125 -6.36 2.13 7.65
N LEU A 126 -7.04 1.26 6.90
CA LEU A 126 -6.82 1.08 5.47
C LEU A 126 -7.89 1.81 4.68
N SER A 127 -7.48 2.36 3.55
CA SER A 127 -8.32 2.83 2.46
C SER A 127 -8.82 1.66 1.61
N ASP A 128 -9.87 1.91 0.82
CA ASP A 128 -10.47 0.86 -0.02
C ASP A 128 -9.46 0.27 -1.01
N ARG A 129 -8.59 1.12 -1.58
CA ARG A 129 -7.52 0.71 -2.50
C ARG A 129 -6.48 -0.19 -1.82
N GLU A 130 -6.06 0.13 -0.60
CA GLU A 130 -5.12 -0.72 0.14
C GLU A 130 -5.73 -2.09 0.44
N PHE A 131 -7.05 -2.18 0.67
CA PHE A 131 -7.73 -3.47 0.78
C PHE A 131 -7.74 -4.26 -0.54
N ASP A 132 -7.89 -3.59 -1.69
CA ASP A 132 -7.75 -4.24 -3.00
C ASP A 132 -6.33 -4.78 -3.19
N GLU A 133 -5.30 -3.99 -2.91
CA GLU A 133 -3.89 -4.39 -3.06
C GLU A 133 -3.55 -5.65 -2.25
N VAL A 134 -4.02 -5.73 -1.00
CA VAL A 134 -3.79 -6.92 -0.16
C VAL A 134 -4.54 -8.14 -0.71
N ALA A 135 -5.80 -7.97 -1.11
CA ALA A 135 -6.61 -9.07 -1.61
C ALA A 135 -6.11 -9.58 -2.98
N GLU A 136 -5.65 -8.68 -3.84
CA GLU A 136 -5.01 -9.00 -5.11
C GLU A 136 -3.68 -9.72 -4.89
N ALA A 137 -2.83 -9.23 -3.98
CA ALA A 137 -1.56 -9.88 -3.64
C ALA A 137 -1.78 -11.30 -3.10
N LEU A 138 -2.83 -11.53 -2.31
CA LEU A 138 -3.20 -12.85 -1.79
C LEU A 138 -3.55 -13.83 -2.92
N VAL A 139 -4.43 -13.44 -3.83
CA VAL A 139 -4.87 -14.31 -4.94
C VAL A 139 -3.77 -14.49 -5.99
N THR A 140 -2.91 -13.49 -6.18
CA THR A 140 -1.74 -13.59 -7.06
C THR A 140 -0.71 -14.58 -6.53
N THR A 141 -0.47 -14.57 -5.21
CA THR A 141 0.46 -15.49 -4.55
C THR A 141 -0.13 -16.91 -4.44
N HIS A 142 -1.43 -17.00 -4.19
CA HIS A 142 -2.17 -18.26 -4.05
C HIS A 142 -3.36 -18.31 -5.01
N PRO A 143 -3.12 -18.65 -6.30
CA PRO A 143 -4.19 -18.75 -7.30
C PRO A 143 -5.29 -19.74 -6.92
N CYS A 144 -4.99 -20.72 -6.08
CA CYS A 144 -6.00 -21.66 -5.56
C CYS A 144 -7.09 -20.99 -4.72
N LEU A 145 -6.85 -19.80 -4.17
CA LEU A 145 -7.82 -19.05 -3.36
C LEU A 145 -8.75 -18.18 -4.20
N LYS A 146 -8.58 -18.13 -5.52
CA LYS A 146 -9.41 -17.30 -6.40
C LYS A 146 -10.87 -17.73 -6.32
N GLU A 147 -11.77 -16.78 -6.11
CA GLU A 147 -13.21 -17.08 -6.04
C GLU A 147 -13.78 -17.32 -7.46
N PRO A 148 -14.41 -18.49 -7.71
CA PRO A 148 -15.03 -18.76 -9.00
C PRO A 148 -16.23 -17.83 -9.23
N GLY A 149 -16.31 -17.24 -10.43
CA GLY A 149 -17.43 -16.38 -10.82
C GLY A 149 -17.33 -14.92 -10.34
N SER A 150 -16.25 -14.54 -9.65
CA SER A 150 -15.99 -13.14 -9.31
C SER A 150 -15.22 -12.43 -10.45
N VAL A 151 -15.65 -11.22 -10.82
CA VAL A 151 -15.01 -10.42 -11.88
C VAL A 151 -13.54 -10.14 -11.55
N THR A 152 -13.23 -9.86 -10.28
CA THR A 152 -11.86 -9.64 -9.81
C THR A 152 -11.21 -10.92 -9.27
N GLY A 153 -12.00 -11.88 -8.79
CA GLY A 153 -11.50 -13.12 -8.18
C GLY A 153 -11.07 -13.00 -6.72
N TYR A 154 -11.01 -11.78 -6.17
CA TYR A 154 -10.58 -11.51 -4.78
C TYR A 154 -11.61 -10.73 -3.94
N GLY A 155 -12.78 -10.39 -4.50
CA GLY A 155 -13.76 -9.51 -3.84
C GLY A 155 -14.28 -10.00 -2.48
N GLY A 156 -14.48 -11.30 -2.30
CA GLY A 156 -14.87 -11.89 -1.02
C GLY A 156 -13.72 -11.95 -0.03
N TRP A 157 -12.46 -12.04 -0.48
CA TRP A 157 -11.29 -11.85 0.38
C TRP A 157 -11.20 -10.41 0.89
N LYS A 158 -11.37 -9.41 0.01
CA LYS A 158 -11.46 -8.00 0.38
C LYS A 158 -12.54 -7.76 1.45
N THR A 159 -13.73 -8.30 1.24
CA THR A 159 -14.85 -8.17 2.18
C THR A 159 -14.54 -8.83 3.51
N SER A 160 -14.03 -10.06 3.49
CA SER A 160 -13.65 -10.80 4.71
C SER A 160 -12.56 -10.06 5.50
N LEU A 161 -11.60 -9.46 4.80
CA LEU A 161 -10.52 -8.68 5.40
C LEU A 161 -11.04 -7.40 6.06
N LYS A 162 -11.97 -6.68 5.43
CA LYS A 162 -12.64 -5.51 6.04
C LYS A 162 -13.32 -5.89 7.36
N TYR A 163 -14.10 -6.97 7.38
CA TYR A 163 -14.74 -7.45 8.60
C TYR A 163 -13.71 -7.86 9.66
N LYS A 164 -12.66 -8.58 9.27
CA LYS A 164 -11.60 -9.01 10.18
C LYS A 164 -10.91 -7.83 10.85
N LEU A 165 -10.52 -6.82 10.05
CA LEU A 165 -9.82 -5.64 10.54
C LEU A 165 -10.72 -4.74 11.40
N ALA A 166 -12.01 -4.63 11.03
CA ALA A 166 -12.98 -3.91 11.85
C ALA A 166 -13.13 -4.56 13.25
N ASN A 167 -13.27 -5.88 13.31
CA ASN A 167 -13.30 -6.62 14.57
C ASN A 167 -11.97 -6.54 15.34
N TYR A 168 -10.83 -6.62 14.65
CA TYR A 168 -9.52 -6.43 15.28
C TYR A 168 -9.42 -5.08 15.98
N ARG A 169 -9.91 -4.01 15.34
CA ARG A 169 -9.91 -2.64 15.88
C ARG A 169 -10.81 -2.45 17.09
N THR A 170 -11.90 -3.22 17.20
CA THR A 170 -12.73 -3.21 18.41
C THR A 170 -12.07 -3.90 19.62
N LYS A 171 -10.98 -4.65 19.40
CA LYS A 171 -10.24 -5.40 20.42
C LYS A 171 -8.86 -4.81 20.76
N LEU A 172 -8.43 -3.78 20.03
CA LEU A 172 -7.25 -2.96 20.32
C LEU A 172 -7.52 -2.05 21.51
#